data_AF-A0A2S9AI29-F1
#
_entry.id   AF-A0A2S9AI29-F1
#
_cell.length_a   1.000
_cell.length_b   1.000
_cell.length_c   1.000
_cell.angle_alpha   90.00
_cell.angle_beta   90.00
_cell.angle_gamma   90.00
#
_symmetry.space_group_name_H-M   'P 1'
#
loop_
_entity.id
_entity.type
_entity.pdbx_description
1 polymer ?
#
loop_
_entity_poly.entity_id
_entity_poly.type
_entity_poly.pdbx_seq_one_letter_code
_entity_poly.pdbx_strand_id
1 'polypeptide(L)'
;MSTELIEKKTIGEVEHIVHASGEWDGTGPVEFSDDGVTWVQAWAPTIEFAADGSPIRVEIAHPEFARVEVHRKGVRIPTTVTIRWSEQYPAASEEWSAKWDRSPMRHLGRTVRMVAFRQTFRDLLGDLRIEEEIDERDLPADVAPQAAADAPAARDWDAEIAAAETIEQIDQVETDARAARAFTPNAAGTARHRALRARRKAIVESAWALDHTSASTPEPEAAPAPAPAAAERPAPRDYLPPQNRADRRAARRKKGRR
;
A
#
# COMPACT_ATOMS: atom_id res chain seq x y z
N MET A 1 -33.31 6.55 -2.24
CA MET A 1 -32.26 5.63 -2.70
C MET A 1 -30.95 6.19 -2.19
N SER A 2 -30.39 5.62 -1.12
CA SER A 2 -29.12 6.10 -0.57
C SER A 2 -28.02 5.73 -1.56
N THR A 3 -27.37 6.72 -2.16
CA THR A 3 -26.13 6.51 -2.92
C THR A 3 -25.04 6.16 -1.92
N GLU A 4 -24.90 4.87 -1.62
CA GLU A 4 -23.75 4.37 -0.88
C GLU A 4 -22.51 4.63 -1.73
N LEU A 5 -21.66 5.54 -1.23
CA LEU A 5 -20.35 5.82 -1.78
C LEU A 5 -19.55 4.52 -1.76
N ILE A 6 -19.31 3.95 -2.93
CA ILE A 6 -18.46 2.78 -3.08
C ILE A 6 -17.06 3.16 -2.61
N GLU A 7 -16.67 2.61 -1.45
CA GLU A 7 -15.40 2.94 -0.82
C GLU A 7 -14.24 2.43 -1.69
N LYS A 8 -13.37 3.36 -2.12
CA LYS A 8 -12.20 3.06 -2.94
C LYS A 8 -11.08 2.53 -2.04
N LYS A 9 -10.57 1.35 -2.33
CA LYS A 9 -9.42 0.76 -1.63
C LYS A 9 -8.33 0.31 -2.59
N THR A 10 -7.09 0.41 -2.14
CA THR A 10 -5.88 -0.10 -2.83
C THR A 10 -5.76 -1.62 -2.67
N ILE A 11 -4.91 -2.27 -3.47
CA ILE A 11 -4.63 -3.71 -3.32
C ILE A 11 -4.10 -4.05 -1.93
N GLY A 12 -3.21 -3.22 -1.39
CA GLY A 12 -2.60 -3.47 -0.08
C GLY A 12 -3.63 -3.43 1.05
N GLU A 13 -4.65 -2.58 0.94
CA GLU A 13 -5.75 -2.52 1.90
C GLU A 13 -6.68 -3.73 1.79
N VAL A 14 -6.96 -4.21 0.58
CA VAL A 14 -7.75 -5.43 0.40
C VAL A 14 -6.99 -6.65 0.93
N GLU A 15 -5.70 -6.78 0.62
CA GLU A 15 -4.85 -7.83 1.18
C GLU A 15 -4.81 -7.75 2.71
N HIS A 16 -4.73 -6.54 3.26
CA HIS A 16 -4.78 -6.35 4.72
C HIS A 16 -6.11 -6.83 5.32
N ILE A 17 -7.25 -6.46 4.74
CA ILE A 17 -8.58 -6.91 5.20
C ILE A 17 -8.67 -8.44 5.15
N VAL A 18 -8.27 -9.04 4.03
CA VAL A 18 -8.30 -10.49 3.83
C VAL A 18 -7.39 -11.21 4.82
N HIS A 19 -6.16 -10.73 5.04
CA HIS A 19 -5.24 -11.33 6.00
C HIS A 19 -5.69 -11.14 7.45
N ALA A 20 -6.21 -9.96 7.78
CA ALA A 20 -6.70 -9.63 9.13
C ALA A 20 -7.95 -10.45 9.52
N SER A 21 -8.74 -10.90 8.54
CA SER A 21 -9.92 -11.73 8.78
C SER A 21 -9.60 -13.08 9.44
N GLY A 22 -8.37 -13.57 9.30
CA GLY A 22 -7.97 -14.91 9.74
C GLY A 22 -8.52 -16.05 8.88
N GLU A 23 -9.34 -15.76 7.86
CA GLU A 23 -9.93 -16.74 6.93
C GLU A 23 -8.99 -17.10 5.77
N TRP A 24 -7.95 -16.31 5.53
CA TRP A 24 -6.95 -16.56 4.50
C TRP A 24 -6.03 -17.72 4.86
N ASP A 25 -5.80 -18.62 3.89
CA ASP A 25 -4.94 -19.81 4.04
C ASP A 25 -3.78 -19.87 3.03
N GLY A 26 -3.70 -18.88 2.13
CA GLY A 26 -2.62 -18.79 1.16
C GLY A 26 -3.08 -18.30 -0.21
N THR A 27 -2.12 -17.86 -1.01
CA THR A 27 -2.32 -17.47 -2.40
C THR A 27 -1.24 -18.15 -3.24
N GLY A 28 -1.65 -18.85 -4.29
CA GLY A 28 -0.75 -19.46 -5.25
C GLY A 28 0.04 -18.42 -6.04
N PRO A 29 1.06 -18.85 -6.80
CA PRO A 29 1.75 -17.96 -7.71
C PRO A 29 0.78 -17.41 -8.75
N VAL A 30 1.06 -16.21 -9.24
CA VAL A 30 0.37 -15.71 -10.43
C VAL A 30 1.04 -16.36 -11.63
N GLU A 31 0.24 -16.95 -12.48
CA GLU A 31 0.68 -17.58 -13.71
C GLU A 31 0.12 -16.82 -14.91
N PHE A 32 0.89 -16.79 -15.97
CA PHE A 32 0.60 -16.09 -17.21
C PHE A 32 0.62 -17.07 -18.37
N SER A 33 -0.16 -16.79 -19.40
CA SER A 33 -0.26 -17.65 -20.58
C SER A 33 -0.62 -16.82 -21.81
N ASP A 34 -0.12 -17.25 -22.97
CA ASP A 34 -0.48 -16.66 -24.27
C ASP A 34 -1.57 -17.49 -24.97
N ASP A 35 -1.68 -18.78 -24.66
CA ASP A 35 -2.55 -19.75 -25.33
C ASP A 35 -3.66 -20.32 -24.42
N GLY A 36 -3.61 -20.02 -23.12
CA GLY A 36 -4.49 -20.59 -22.08
C GLY A 36 -4.15 -22.04 -21.69
N VAL A 37 -3.12 -22.63 -22.28
CA VAL A 37 -2.72 -24.04 -22.09
C VAL A 37 -1.40 -24.11 -21.33
N THR A 38 -0.40 -23.33 -21.75
CA THR A 38 0.92 -23.25 -21.15
C THR A 38 0.97 -22.11 -20.15
N TRP A 39 1.25 -22.42 -18.88
CA TRP A 39 1.24 -21.44 -17.80
C TRP A 39 2.65 -21.26 -17.23
N VAL A 40 3.10 -20.01 -17.13
CA VAL A 40 4.42 -19.63 -16.61
C VAL A 40 4.31 -18.57 -15.53
N GLN A 41 5.14 -18.65 -14.48
CA GLN A 41 5.13 -17.66 -13.39
C GLN A 41 5.92 -16.38 -13.74
N ALA A 42 6.89 -16.52 -14.64
CA ALA A 42 7.67 -15.42 -15.19
C ALA A 42 7.42 -15.40 -16.71
N TRP A 43 6.87 -14.30 -17.19
CA TRP A 43 6.58 -14.08 -18.59
C TRP A 43 7.55 -13.01 -19.12
N ALA A 44 7.92 -13.11 -20.39
CA ALA A 44 8.74 -12.12 -21.05
C ALA A 44 8.20 -11.90 -22.46
N PRO A 45 8.24 -10.67 -22.98
CA PRO A 45 7.80 -10.40 -24.34
C PRO A 45 8.63 -11.17 -25.35
N THR A 46 7.95 -11.72 -26.34
CA THR A 46 8.59 -12.37 -27.49
C THR A 46 9.02 -11.28 -28.46
N ILE A 47 10.33 -11.11 -28.61
CA ILE A 47 10.94 -10.10 -29.47
C ILE A 47 11.76 -10.82 -30.54
N GLU A 48 11.49 -10.52 -31.80
CA GLU A 48 12.31 -10.94 -32.92
C GLU A 48 13.56 -10.06 -32.99
N PHE A 49 14.74 -10.67 -33.06
CA PHE A 49 16.02 -9.98 -33.11
C PHE A 49 16.70 -10.18 -34.46
N ALA A 50 17.34 -9.12 -34.96
CA ALA A 50 18.20 -9.18 -36.13
C ALA A 50 19.51 -9.92 -35.81
N ALA A 51 20.27 -10.25 -36.87
CA ALA A 51 21.56 -10.92 -36.75
C ALA A 51 22.59 -10.11 -35.93
N ASP A 52 22.41 -8.79 -35.82
CA ASP A 52 23.22 -7.90 -35.01
C ASP A 52 22.74 -7.73 -33.56
N GLY A 53 21.67 -8.44 -33.17
CA GLY A 53 21.06 -8.39 -31.84
C GLY A 53 20.13 -7.19 -31.61
N SER A 54 19.87 -6.37 -32.63
CA SER A 54 18.87 -5.30 -32.53
C SER A 54 17.43 -5.87 -32.60
N PRO A 55 16.47 -5.36 -31.81
CA PRO A 55 15.09 -5.81 -31.89
C PRO A 55 14.46 -5.35 -33.21
N ILE A 56 13.98 -6.31 -34.01
CA ILE A 56 13.26 -6.06 -35.27
C ILE A 56 11.80 -5.73 -34.97
N ARG A 57 11.14 -6.60 -34.19
CA ARG A 57 9.70 -6.57 -33.98
C ARG A 57 9.33 -7.25 -32.66
N VAL A 58 8.34 -6.71 -31.97
CA VAL A 58 7.68 -7.42 -30.86
C VAL A 58 6.58 -8.29 -31.43
N GLU A 59 6.68 -9.61 -31.25
CA GLU A 59 5.70 -10.59 -31.70
C GLU A 59 4.57 -10.73 -30.67
N ILE A 60 4.92 -10.83 -29.38
CA ILE A 60 3.97 -10.89 -28.27
C ILE A 60 4.41 -9.87 -27.21
N ALA A 61 3.62 -8.81 -27.07
CA ALA A 61 3.95 -7.66 -26.22
C ALA A 61 3.49 -7.83 -24.75
N HIS A 62 2.46 -8.63 -24.52
CA HIS A 62 1.88 -8.90 -23.21
C HIS A 62 1.33 -10.33 -23.15
N PRO A 63 1.18 -10.93 -21.95
CA PRO A 63 0.46 -12.18 -21.81
C PRO A 63 -1.02 -11.97 -22.14
N GLU A 64 -1.66 -12.95 -22.77
CA GLU A 64 -3.10 -12.87 -23.07
C GLU A 64 -3.96 -13.24 -21.85
N PHE A 65 -3.46 -14.12 -20.98
CA PHE A 65 -4.16 -14.62 -19.80
C PHE A 65 -3.31 -14.47 -18.55
N ALA A 66 -3.98 -14.25 -17.42
CA ALA A 66 -3.41 -14.45 -16.10
C ALA A 66 -4.34 -15.31 -15.25
N ARG A 67 -3.75 -16.14 -14.40
CA ARG A 67 -4.45 -17.02 -13.47
C ARG A 67 -3.83 -16.94 -12.08
N VAL A 68 -4.65 -17.07 -11.06
CA VAL A 68 -4.20 -17.23 -9.67
C VAL A 68 -5.17 -18.12 -8.90
N GLU A 69 -4.62 -18.82 -7.90
CA GLU A 69 -5.39 -19.63 -6.97
C GLU A 69 -5.37 -19.00 -5.58
N VAL A 70 -6.53 -18.88 -4.95
CA VAL A 70 -6.67 -18.34 -3.59
C VAL A 70 -7.28 -19.38 -2.68
N HIS A 71 -6.66 -19.58 -1.52
CA HIS A 71 -7.05 -20.55 -0.52
C HIS A 71 -7.73 -19.85 0.66
N ARG A 72 -8.91 -20.35 1.03
CA ARG A 72 -9.68 -19.91 2.19
C ARG A 72 -9.88 -21.07 3.14
N LYS A 73 -9.74 -20.81 4.44
CA LYS A 73 -9.92 -21.82 5.49
C LYS A 73 -11.33 -22.40 5.44
N GLY A 74 -11.42 -23.69 5.71
CA GLY A 74 -12.69 -24.42 5.66
C GLY A 74 -13.22 -24.68 4.24
N VAL A 75 -12.61 -24.11 3.19
CA VAL A 75 -12.96 -24.39 1.80
C VAL A 75 -11.99 -25.43 1.24
N ARG A 76 -12.54 -26.57 0.77
CA ARG A 76 -11.72 -27.69 0.29
C ARG A 76 -11.06 -27.42 -1.07
N ILE A 77 -11.74 -26.69 -1.95
CA ILE A 77 -11.30 -26.44 -3.32
C ILE A 77 -10.89 -24.98 -3.40
N PRO A 78 -9.64 -24.65 -3.79
CA PRO A 78 -9.23 -23.27 -3.93
C PRO A 78 -10.05 -22.58 -5.01
N THR A 79 -10.23 -21.27 -4.87
CA THR A 79 -10.82 -20.48 -5.95
C THR A 79 -9.75 -20.20 -6.99
N THR A 80 -9.93 -20.74 -8.19
CA THR A 80 -9.05 -20.46 -9.33
C THR A 80 -9.73 -19.43 -10.22
N VAL A 81 -9.06 -18.31 -10.43
CA VAL A 81 -9.56 -17.22 -11.28
C VAL A 81 -8.63 -17.02 -12.45
N THR A 82 -9.21 -16.92 -13.63
CA THR A 82 -8.52 -16.59 -14.88
C THR A 82 -9.15 -15.34 -15.48
N ILE A 83 -8.31 -14.39 -15.90
CA ILE A 83 -8.73 -13.17 -16.61
C ILE A 83 -7.99 -13.07 -17.94
N ARG A 84 -8.56 -12.32 -18.88
CA ARG A 84 -7.93 -11.98 -20.16
C ARG A 84 -7.40 -10.55 -20.16
N TRP A 85 -6.30 -10.34 -20.86
CA TRP A 85 -5.75 -9.00 -21.08
C TRP A 85 -6.77 -8.09 -21.76
N SER A 86 -7.35 -8.55 -22.86
CA SER A 86 -8.36 -7.82 -23.65
C SER A 86 -9.60 -7.40 -22.87
N GLU A 87 -9.96 -8.12 -21.81
CA GLU A 87 -11.11 -7.79 -20.95
C GLU A 87 -10.77 -6.76 -19.87
N GLN A 88 -9.50 -6.64 -19.51
CA GLN A 88 -9.04 -5.86 -18.35
C GLN A 88 -8.22 -4.63 -18.74
N TYR A 89 -7.76 -4.58 -20.00
CA TYR A 89 -6.97 -3.48 -20.51
C TYR A 89 -7.79 -2.18 -20.50
N PRO A 90 -7.30 -1.10 -19.85
CA PRO A 90 -8.06 0.12 -19.69
C PRO A 90 -8.21 0.84 -21.03
N ALA A 91 -9.45 0.99 -21.50
CA ALA A 91 -9.79 1.82 -22.66
C ALA A 91 -9.99 3.31 -22.33
N ALA A 92 -9.81 3.69 -21.05
CA ALA A 92 -10.25 4.98 -20.52
C ALA A 92 -9.30 6.15 -20.83
N SER A 93 -7.98 5.94 -20.85
CA SER A 93 -7.02 7.00 -21.20
C SER A 93 -5.69 6.47 -21.71
N GLU A 94 -5.09 7.19 -22.66
CA GLU A 94 -3.79 6.87 -23.27
C GLU A 94 -2.65 6.86 -22.23
N GLU A 95 -2.74 7.74 -21.21
CA GLU A 95 -1.75 7.77 -20.13
C GLU A 95 -1.83 6.51 -19.24
N TRP A 96 -3.03 5.95 -19.07
CA TRP A 96 -3.22 4.76 -18.26
C TRP A 96 -2.89 3.49 -19.03
N SER A 97 -3.32 3.40 -20.29
CA SER A 97 -2.96 2.30 -21.18
C SER A 97 -1.42 2.20 -21.34
N ALA A 98 -0.72 3.34 -21.45
CA ALA A 98 0.74 3.38 -21.48
C ALA A 98 1.43 2.82 -20.22
N LYS A 99 0.79 2.88 -19.04
CA LYS A 99 1.31 2.24 -17.81
C LYS A 99 1.20 0.73 -17.90
N TRP A 100 0.09 0.23 -18.43
CA TRP A 100 -0.13 -1.19 -18.69
C TRP A 100 0.88 -1.72 -19.70
N ASP A 101 1.09 -1.01 -20.81
CA ASP A 101 2.05 -1.40 -21.85
C ASP A 101 3.49 -1.46 -21.33
N ARG A 102 3.87 -0.58 -20.39
CA ARG A 102 5.21 -0.56 -19.78
C ARG A 102 5.44 -1.72 -18.81
N SER A 103 4.38 -2.25 -18.20
CA SER A 103 4.50 -3.26 -17.14
C SER A 103 3.32 -4.24 -17.18
N PRO A 104 3.17 -5.00 -18.27
CA PRO A 104 1.96 -5.78 -18.53
C PRO A 104 1.73 -6.86 -17.48
N MET A 105 2.77 -7.63 -17.15
CA MET A 105 2.69 -8.65 -16.09
C MET A 105 2.29 -8.08 -14.73
N ARG A 106 2.82 -6.89 -14.39
CA ARG A 106 2.56 -6.28 -13.08
C ARG A 106 1.09 -5.90 -12.96
N HIS A 107 0.54 -5.27 -14.00
CA HIS A 107 -0.85 -4.81 -13.98
C HIS A 107 -1.82 -5.99 -14.10
N LEU A 108 -1.65 -6.87 -15.08
CA LEU A 108 -2.51 -8.03 -15.25
C LEU A 108 -2.44 -8.97 -14.03
N GLY A 109 -1.23 -9.22 -13.51
CA GLY A 109 -1.03 -10.06 -12.34
C GLY A 109 -1.59 -9.45 -11.05
N ARG A 110 -1.61 -8.13 -10.94
CA ARG A 110 -2.31 -7.43 -9.85
C ARG A 110 -3.81 -7.60 -9.99
N THR A 111 -4.37 -7.36 -11.17
CA THR A 111 -5.81 -7.45 -11.42
C THR A 111 -6.36 -8.86 -11.16
N VAL A 112 -5.67 -9.91 -11.59
CA VAL A 112 -6.14 -11.29 -11.36
C VAL A 112 -6.22 -11.63 -9.86
N ARG A 113 -5.26 -11.15 -9.06
CA ARG A 113 -5.30 -11.31 -7.59
C ARG A 113 -6.49 -10.61 -6.98
N MET A 114 -6.80 -9.40 -7.44
CA MET A 114 -7.94 -8.64 -6.94
C MET A 114 -9.26 -9.35 -7.23
N VAL A 115 -9.46 -9.79 -8.47
CA VAL A 115 -10.66 -10.53 -8.86
C VAL A 115 -10.77 -11.82 -8.04
N ALA A 116 -9.66 -12.52 -7.82
CA ALA A 116 -9.64 -13.73 -7.00
C ALA A 116 -10.03 -13.45 -5.54
N PHE A 117 -9.45 -12.43 -4.91
CA PHE A 117 -9.82 -12.07 -3.54
C PHE A 117 -11.30 -11.70 -3.41
N ARG A 118 -11.87 -10.95 -4.37
CA ARG A 118 -13.31 -10.64 -4.34
C ARG A 118 -14.19 -11.86 -4.47
N GLN A 119 -13.83 -12.80 -5.33
CA GLN A 119 -14.61 -14.02 -5.49
C GLN A 119 -14.51 -14.93 -4.27
N THR A 120 -13.32 -15.07 -3.68
CA THR A 120 -13.09 -15.94 -2.53
C THR A 120 -13.60 -15.37 -1.19
N PHE A 121 -13.47 -14.05 -1.01
CA PHE A 121 -13.82 -13.33 0.22
C PHE A 121 -14.96 -12.33 0.00
N ARG A 122 -15.96 -12.73 -0.80
CA ARG A 122 -17.09 -11.88 -1.18
C ARG A 122 -17.86 -11.32 0.02
N ASP A 123 -17.96 -12.09 1.09
CA ASP A 123 -18.59 -11.71 2.36
C ASP A 123 -17.80 -10.64 3.13
N LEU A 124 -16.48 -10.61 2.98
CA LEU A 124 -15.61 -9.62 3.63
C LEU A 124 -15.44 -8.36 2.78
N LEU A 125 -15.39 -8.52 1.47
CA LEU A 125 -15.09 -7.45 0.54
C LEU A 125 -16.34 -6.80 -0.07
N GLY A 126 -17.51 -7.46 0.02
CA GLY A 126 -18.80 -6.90 -0.41
C GLY A 126 -18.74 -6.29 -1.82
N ASP A 127 -19.24 -5.06 -1.94
CA ASP A 127 -19.26 -4.26 -3.17
C ASP A 127 -18.04 -3.30 -3.29
N LEU A 128 -16.96 -3.53 -2.53
CA LEU A 128 -15.75 -2.69 -2.60
C LEU A 128 -15.20 -2.66 -4.05
N ARG A 129 -15.33 -1.49 -4.70
CA ARG A 129 -14.66 -1.22 -5.97
C ARG A 129 -13.32 -0.55 -5.74
N ILE A 130 -12.35 -0.95 -6.54
CA ILE A 130 -10.97 -0.47 -6.46
C ILE A 130 -10.86 0.78 -7.33
N GLU A 131 -10.08 1.75 -6.86
CA GLU A 131 -9.82 3.01 -7.56
C GLU A 131 -9.30 2.82 -8.99
N GLU A 132 -8.52 1.77 -9.21
CA GLU A 132 -7.91 1.39 -10.50
C GLU A 132 -8.82 0.50 -11.40
N GLU A 133 -10.09 0.27 -11.05
CA GLU A 133 -11.02 -0.48 -11.92
C GLU A 133 -12.16 0.41 -12.44
N ILE A 134 -12.20 1.66 -11.99
CA ILE A 134 -13.19 2.62 -12.43
C ILE A 134 -12.73 3.19 -13.76
N ASP A 135 -13.44 2.77 -14.81
CA ASP A 135 -13.61 3.61 -15.99
C ASP A 135 -14.34 4.88 -15.53
N GLU A 136 -13.73 6.06 -15.69
CA GLU A 136 -14.35 7.35 -15.32
C GLU A 136 -15.71 7.55 -16.03
N ARG A 137 -16.01 6.76 -17.06
CA ARG A 137 -17.29 6.72 -17.79
C ARG A 137 -18.41 5.93 -17.08
N ASP A 138 -18.10 5.04 -16.15
CA ASP A 138 -19.09 4.24 -15.39
C ASP A 138 -19.58 4.96 -14.13
N LEU A 139 -19.02 6.12 -13.82
CA LEU A 139 -19.58 7.03 -12.83
C LEU A 139 -20.82 7.70 -13.47
N PRO A 140 -22.00 7.68 -12.82
CA PRO A 140 -23.11 8.49 -13.30
C PRO A 140 -22.63 9.94 -13.43
N ALA A 141 -22.87 10.55 -14.59
CA ALA A 141 -22.44 11.90 -14.94
C ALA A 141 -23.03 13.02 -14.04
N ASP A 142 -23.76 12.65 -12.98
CA ASP A 142 -24.49 13.53 -12.07
C ASP A 142 -23.86 13.63 -10.67
N VAL A 143 -22.53 13.50 -10.57
CA VAL A 143 -21.81 14.12 -9.46
C VAL A 143 -20.66 14.94 -10.04
N ALA A 144 -21.01 16.01 -10.74
CA ALA A 144 -20.16 17.18 -10.76
C ALA A 144 -19.82 17.51 -9.29
N PRO A 145 -18.55 17.66 -8.90
CA PRO A 145 -18.27 18.37 -7.67
C PRO A 145 -18.80 19.80 -7.87
N GLN A 146 -19.97 20.06 -7.32
CA GLN A 146 -20.54 21.39 -7.14
C GLN A 146 -19.65 22.12 -6.11
N ALA A 147 -18.44 22.45 -6.51
CA ALA A 147 -17.51 23.36 -5.87
C ALA A 147 -16.75 24.13 -6.98
N ALA A 148 -17.49 24.60 -7.98
CA ALA A 148 -17.15 25.79 -8.74
C ALA A 148 -18.03 26.94 -8.23
N ALA A 149 -17.97 27.18 -6.91
CA ALA A 149 -18.42 28.41 -6.30
C ALA A 149 -17.17 29.02 -5.67
N ASP A 150 -16.81 30.20 -6.20
CA ASP A 150 -15.67 31.02 -5.83
C ASP A 150 -14.30 30.40 -6.12
N ALA A 151 -13.70 30.77 -7.26
CA ALA A 151 -12.25 30.77 -7.35
C ALA A 151 -11.75 31.81 -6.34
N PRO A 152 -11.18 31.42 -5.18
CA PRO A 152 -10.53 32.40 -4.34
C PRO A 152 -9.22 32.78 -5.05
N ALA A 153 -8.74 33.99 -4.82
CA ALA A 153 -7.40 34.39 -5.20
C ALA A 153 -6.40 33.26 -4.93
N ALA A 154 -5.46 33.02 -5.85
CA ALA A 154 -4.46 31.95 -5.81
C ALA A 154 -4.02 31.65 -4.37
N ARG A 155 -4.59 30.57 -3.81
CA ARG A 155 -4.42 30.19 -2.41
C ARG A 155 -2.93 29.95 -2.16
N ASP A 156 -2.34 30.73 -1.26
CA ASP A 156 -0.91 30.62 -0.95
C ASP A 156 -0.67 29.47 0.03
N TRP A 157 -0.55 28.27 -0.54
CA TRP A 157 -0.31 27.05 0.21
C TRP A 157 0.96 27.10 1.06
N ASP A 158 1.99 27.86 0.67
CA ASP A 158 3.21 27.94 1.46
C ASP A 158 2.97 28.76 2.73
N ALA A 159 2.18 29.83 2.64
CA ALA A 159 1.74 30.60 3.79
C ALA A 159 0.83 29.79 4.73
N GLU A 160 -0.10 29.00 4.19
CA GLU A 160 -1.00 28.16 4.99
C GLU A 160 -0.28 27.02 5.70
N ILE A 161 0.70 26.38 5.03
CA ILE A 161 1.57 25.38 5.66
C ILE A 161 2.37 26.02 6.79
N ALA A 162 2.90 27.24 6.61
CA ALA A 162 3.66 27.93 7.66
C ALA A 162 2.78 28.33 8.86
N ALA A 163 1.53 28.72 8.60
CA ALA A 163 0.59 29.20 9.61
C ALA A 163 -0.10 28.08 10.42
N ALA A 164 -0.10 26.83 9.94
CA ALA A 164 -0.72 25.72 10.67
C ALA A 164 -0.01 25.48 12.02
N GLU A 165 -0.74 25.50 13.13
CA GLU A 165 -0.22 25.33 14.49
C GLU A 165 -0.53 23.96 15.08
N THR A 166 -1.56 23.26 14.57
CA THR A 166 -1.97 21.94 15.06
C THR A 166 -1.88 20.86 13.98
N ILE A 167 -1.94 19.59 14.40
CA ILE A 167 -1.88 18.44 13.48
C ILE A 167 -3.14 18.40 12.59
N GLU A 168 -4.30 18.73 13.16
CA GLU A 168 -5.56 18.77 12.43
C GLU A 168 -5.54 19.85 11.35
N GLN A 169 -4.93 21.02 11.65
CA GLN A 169 -4.77 22.09 10.68
C GLN A 169 -3.83 21.70 9.54
N ILE A 170 -2.70 21.03 9.82
CA ILE A 170 -1.78 20.62 8.75
C ILE A 170 -2.37 19.49 7.90
N ASP A 171 -3.15 18.57 8.49
CA ASP A 171 -3.82 17.49 7.77
C ASP A 171 -4.97 18.04 6.89
N GLN A 172 -5.66 19.09 7.34
CA GLN A 172 -6.65 19.80 6.52
C GLN A 172 -6.00 20.51 5.34
N VAL A 173 -4.89 21.23 5.56
CA VAL A 173 -4.12 21.88 4.48
C VAL A 173 -3.60 20.84 3.48
N GLU A 174 -3.15 19.66 3.93
CA GLU A 174 -2.72 18.56 3.06
C GLU A 174 -3.87 18.05 2.18
N THR A 175 -5.06 17.90 2.76
CA THR A 175 -6.27 17.42 2.08
C THR A 175 -6.71 18.42 1.01
N ASP A 176 -6.81 19.70 1.36
CA ASP A 176 -7.19 20.79 0.47
C ASP A 176 -6.16 20.94 -0.67
N ALA A 177 -4.86 20.90 -0.36
CA ALA A 177 -3.79 21.03 -1.34
C ALA A 177 -3.76 19.84 -2.32
N ARG A 178 -4.10 18.63 -1.87
CA ARG A 178 -4.25 17.46 -2.76
C ARG A 178 -5.47 17.58 -3.65
N ALA A 179 -6.61 17.99 -3.12
CA ALA A 179 -7.83 18.22 -3.90
C ALA A 179 -7.61 19.27 -4.99
N ALA A 180 -6.85 20.33 -4.67
CA ALA A 180 -6.46 21.37 -5.62
C ALA A 180 -5.27 21.01 -6.53
N ARG A 181 -4.73 19.78 -6.45
CA ARG A 181 -3.53 19.31 -7.18
C ARG A 181 -2.32 20.24 -7.02
N ALA A 182 -2.15 20.86 -5.86
CA ALA A 182 -1.07 21.80 -5.57
C ALA A 182 0.32 21.11 -5.46
N PHE A 183 0.36 19.80 -5.20
CA PHE A 183 1.57 18.99 -5.19
C PHE A 183 1.89 18.45 -6.59
N THR A 184 2.38 19.32 -7.45
CA THR A 184 2.80 18.94 -8.80
C THR A 184 4.19 18.27 -8.81
N PRO A 185 4.48 17.36 -9.75
CA PRO A 185 5.80 16.71 -9.91
C PRO A 185 6.90 17.65 -10.46
N ASN A 186 6.97 18.88 -9.94
CA ASN A 186 8.01 19.86 -10.28
C ASN A 186 8.74 20.31 -9.01
N ALA A 187 9.74 21.18 -9.17
CA ALA A 187 10.56 21.66 -8.06
C ALA A 187 9.73 22.36 -6.97
N ALA A 188 8.74 23.17 -7.37
CA ALA A 188 7.87 23.91 -6.47
C ALA A 188 6.94 22.99 -5.66
N GLY A 189 6.25 22.05 -6.31
CA GLY A 189 5.39 21.08 -5.65
C GLY A 189 6.16 20.15 -4.71
N THR A 190 7.38 19.75 -5.10
CA THR A 190 8.28 18.97 -4.23
C THR A 190 8.71 19.78 -3.01
N ALA A 191 9.08 21.05 -3.18
CA ALA A 191 9.46 21.93 -2.07
C ALA A 191 8.30 22.12 -1.08
N ARG A 192 7.08 22.33 -1.59
CA ARG A 192 5.86 22.47 -0.79
C ARG A 192 5.55 21.21 0.02
N HIS A 193 5.69 20.03 -0.58
CA HIS A 193 5.51 18.77 0.14
C HIS A 193 6.58 18.54 1.23
N ARG A 194 7.83 18.99 1.00
CA ARG A 194 8.86 18.98 2.05
C ARG A 194 8.54 19.95 3.19
N ALA A 195 8.07 21.16 2.87
CA ALA A 195 7.66 22.16 3.86
C ALA A 195 6.52 21.63 4.75
N LEU A 196 5.52 20.97 4.16
CA LEU A 196 4.41 20.34 4.89
C LEU A 196 4.91 19.30 5.90
N ARG A 197 5.78 18.39 5.47
CA ARG A 197 6.37 17.36 6.34
C ARG A 197 7.23 17.97 7.46
N ALA A 198 8.02 19.00 7.14
CA ALA A 198 8.84 19.71 8.12
C ALA A 198 7.97 20.38 9.19
N ARG A 199 6.87 21.03 8.79
CA ARG A 199 5.93 21.66 9.72
C ARG A 199 5.24 20.64 10.62
N ARG A 200 4.70 19.57 10.03
CA ARG A 200 4.06 18.47 10.80
C ARG A 200 5.01 17.92 11.86
N LYS A 201 6.27 17.69 11.50
CA LYS A 201 7.29 17.25 12.45
C LYS A 201 7.52 18.26 13.57
N ALA A 202 7.62 19.55 13.25
CA ALA A 202 7.81 20.60 14.26
C ALA A 202 6.65 20.70 15.26
N ILE A 203 5.40 20.56 14.79
CA ILE A 203 4.21 20.54 15.65
C ILE A 203 4.28 19.35 16.62
N VAL A 204 4.55 18.15 16.11
CA VAL A 204 4.70 16.93 16.95
C VAL A 204 5.83 17.07 17.97
N GLU A 205 6.97 17.62 17.57
CA GLU A 205 8.12 17.83 18.45
C GLU A 205 7.83 18.88 19.53
N SER A 206 7.10 19.95 19.20
CA SER A 206 6.66 20.96 20.17
C SER A 206 5.62 20.41 21.16
N ALA A 207 4.67 19.60 20.71
CA ALA A 207 3.70 18.93 21.57
C ALA A 207 4.40 17.96 22.54
N TRP A 208 5.36 17.19 22.03
CA TRP A 208 6.18 16.30 22.85
C TRP A 208 7.00 17.06 23.90
N ALA A 209 7.62 18.19 23.53
CA ALA A 209 8.40 19.02 24.46
C ALA A 209 7.52 19.64 25.58
N LEU A 210 6.28 20.03 25.28
CA LEU A 210 5.34 20.57 26.27
C LEU A 210 4.88 19.51 27.28
N ASP A 211 4.61 18.29 26.82
CA ASP A 211 4.21 17.16 27.68
C ASP A 211 5.32 16.73 28.65
N HIS A 212 6.60 16.90 28.26
CA HIS A 212 7.74 16.41 29.04
C HIS A 212 8.42 17.51 29.87
N THR A 213 7.90 18.75 29.84
CA THR A 213 8.40 19.87 30.66
C THR A 213 7.57 20.08 31.95
N SER A 214 6.36 19.50 32.06
CA SER A 214 5.46 19.69 33.22
C SER A 214 5.64 18.67 34.36
N ALA A 215 6.88 18.28 34.67
CA ALA A 215 7.18 17.50 35.87
C ALA A 215 8.47 18.01 36.55
N SER A 216 8.39 19.20 37.13
CA SER A 216 9.29 19.63 38.21
C SER A 216 8.51 20.49 39.18
N THR A 217 7.61 19.83 39.92
CA THR A 217 7.16 20.33 41.22
C THR A 217 8.23 19.94 42.23
N PRO A 218 8.91 20.89 42.91
CA PRO A 218 9.85 20.54 43.96
C PRO A 218 9.05 20.12 45.21
N GLU A 219 8.99 18.81 45.47
CA GLU A 219 8.51 18.24 46.72
C GLU A 219 9.64 18.30 47.77
N PRO A 220 9.36 18.64 49.06
CA PRO A 220 10.39 19.02 50.01
C PRO A 220 11.27 17.83 50.46
N GLU A 221 12.53 18.17 50.63
CA GLU A 221 13.68 17.35 51.00
C GLU A 221 13.44 16.44 52.21
N ALA A 222 13.23 15.14 51.95
CA ALA A 222 13.31 14.08 52.94
C ALA A 222 14.69 13.39 52.84
N ALA A 223 15.33 13.22 54.00
CA ALA A 223 16.69 12.75 54.21
C ALA A 223 17.09 11.46 53.44
N PRO A 224 18.39 11.29 53.11
CA PRO A 224 18.85 10.25 52.19
C PRO A 224 18.82 8.85 52.82
N ALA A 225 18.04 7.94 52.23
CA ALA A 225 18.19 6.50 52.42
C ALA A 225 19.29 5.96 51.48
N PRO A 226 20.06 4.92 51.88
CA PRO A 226 21.20 4.44 51.10
C PRO A 226 20.76 3.82 49.76
N ALA A 227 21.47 4.20 48.70
CA ALA A 227 21.23 3.75 47.33
C ALA A 227 21.38 2.22 47.17
N PRO A 228 20.49 1.53 46.43
CA PRO A 228 20.76 0.17 45.99
C PRO A 228 21.87 0.20 44.94
N ALA A 229 22.88 -0.65 45.13
CA ALA A 229 24.01 -0.80 44.24
C ALA A 229 23.56 -1.04 42.78
N ALA A 230 24.14 -0.25 41.87
CA ALA A 230 23.94 -0.42 40.43
C ALA A 230 24.42 -1.83 40.02
N ALA A 231 23.50 -2.67 39.56
CA ALA A 231 23.85 -3.94 38.94
C ALA A 231 24.56 -3.65 37.62
N GLU A 232 25.87 -3.93 37.57
CA GLU A 232 26.67 -3.87 36.35
C GLU A 232 26.03 -4.75 35.28
N ARG A 233 25.72 -4.15 34.12
CA ARG A 233 25.33 -4.91 32.93
C ARG A 233 26.53 -5.74 32.48
N PRO A 234 26.41 -7.07 32.33
CA PRO A 234 27.51 -7.89 31.87
C PRO A 234 27.89 -7.50 30.44
N ALA A 235 29.19 -7.42 30.18
CA ALA A 235 29.75 -7.03 28.89
C ALA A 235 29.25 -7.94 27.75
N PRO A 236 29.03 -7.40 26.53
CA PRO A 236 28.56 -8.15 25.39
C PRO A 236 29.54 -9.27 25.01
N ARG A 237 29.05 -10.52 25.03
CA ARG A 237 29.80 -11.73 24.69
C ARG A 237 29.56 -12.09 23.22
N ASP A 238 30.17 -11.32 22.33
CA ASP A 238 29.99 -11.45 20.87
C ASP A 238 30.53 -12.76 20.25
N TYR A 239 31.22 -13.59 21.04
CA TYR A 239 31.76 -14.88 20.61
C TYR A 239 30.81 -16.07 20.82
N LEU A 240 29.59 -15.84 21.34
CA LEU A 240 28.59 -16.90 21.53
C LEU A 240 27.45 -16.76 20.51
N PRO A 241 27.01 -17.87 19.87
CA PRO A 241 25.86 -17.83 18.99
C PRO A 241 24.61 -17.40 19.79
N PRO A 242 23.71 -16.60 19.19
CA PRO A 242 22.60 -15.97 19.92
C PRO A 242 21.75 -17.01 20.64
N GLN A 243 21.46 -16.79 21.93
CA GLN A 243 20.69 -17.71 22.80
C GLN A 243 19.39 -18.20 22.13
N ASN A 244 18.75 -17.33 21.34
CA ASN A 244 17.56 -17.62 20.54
C ASN A 244 17.69 -18.84 19.60
N ARG A 245 18.91 -19.30 19.27
CA ARG A 245 19.16 -20.49 18.45
C ARG A 245 19.27 -21.77 19.29
N ALA A 246 19.81 -21.68 20.50
CA ALA A 246 19.89 -22.79 21.44
C ALA A 246 18.49 -23.17 21.96
N ASP A 247 17.68 -22.17 22.32
CA ASP A 247 16.31 -22.38 22.82
C ASP A 247 15.39 -22.97 21.74
N ARG A 248 15.54 -22.51 20.48
CA ARG A 248 14.83 -23.10 19.33
C ARG A 248 15.21 -24.56 19.08
N ARG A 249 16.46 -24.98 19.34
CA ARG A 249 16.87 -26.39 19.23
C ARG A 249 16.31 -27.24 20.37
N ALA A 250 16.26 -26.72 21.59
CA ALA A 250 15.68 -27.41 22.74
C ALA A 250 14.17 -27.65 22.56
N ALA A 251 13.43 -26.63 22.09
CA ALA A 251 12.00 -26.74 21.84
C ALA A 251 11.65 -27.77 20.74
N ARG A 252 12.47 -27.84 19.68
CA ARG A 252 12.29 -28.81 18.58
C ARG A 252 12.47 -30.26 19.02
N ARG A 253 13.38 -30.55 19.95
CA ARG A 253 13.61 -31.91 20.47
C ARG A 253 12.46 -32.42 21.34
N LYS A 254 11.69 -31.52 21.97
CA LYS A 254 10.55 -31.90 22.82
C LYS A 254 9.29 -32.29 22.04
N LYS A 255 9.17 -31.84 20.77
CA LYS A 255 7.97 -32.05 19.94
C LYS A 255 8.00 -33.32 19.08
N GLY A 256 9.12 -34.06 19.06
CA GLY A 256 9.31 -35.25 18.22
C GLY A 256 9.24 -36.60 18.93
N ARG A 257 8.70 -36.66 20.16
CA ARG A 257 8.54 -37.93 20.90
C ARG A 257 7.07 -38.24 21.12
N ARG A 258 6.45 -38.81 20.08
CA ARG A 258 5.30 -39.71 20.17
C ARG A 258 5.48 -40.79 19.12
#